data_AF-A0A196SJH2-F1
#
_entry.id   AF-A0A196SJH2-F1
#
_cell.length_a   1.000
_cell.length_b   1.000
_cell.length_c   1.000
_cell.angle_alpha   90.00
_cell.angle_beta   90.00
_cell.angle_gamma   90.00
#
_symmetry.space_group_name_H-M   'P 1'
#
loop_
_entity.id
_entity.type
_entity.pdbx_description
1 polymer ?
#
loop_
_entity_poly.entity_id
_entity_poly.type
_entity_poly.pdbx_seq_one_letter_code
_entity_poly.pdbx_strand_id
1 'polypeptide(L)'
;MSSCDYYCGTREYSRCWLNPDFGGLFPFELGEMILAYTVYFLSKRVVPVVFQEPLVRCLLYFTIFFVYTMAVVSHFRCCFSDPGAVPSSATFLPTATEEERMLYCTKCCAYKPPRAHHCSQCNRCIVRMDHHCPWVNNCIGYRNMKFFVLFLVYVVIMCFLTFALDCCKMYDTYLHITNESTSVIVGTMITMSMSCMFVGFAGSMLKDALATIRSDTTAIDKLKGDSFSDKENGLNVYFGEGGKLTWRWFVPVMPRFDDVEAICGYCVQYCNV
;
A
#
# COMPACT_ATOMS: atom_id res chain seq x y z
N MET A 1 29.58 18.76 -13.82
CA MET A 1 28.12 18.95 -13.95
C MET A 1 27.53 18.90 -12.56
N SER A 2 26.98 20.02 -12.09
CA SER A 2 26.49 20.23 -10.73
C SER A 2 25.32 19.30 -10.41
N SER A 3 25.55 18.33 -9.53
CA SER A 3 24.54 17.50 -8.90
C SER A 3 23.67 18.38 -8.00
N CYS A 4 22.57 18.90 -8.54
CA CYS A 4 21.44 19.25 -7.68
C CYS A 4 20.91 17.94 -7.09
N ASP A 5 21.49 17.53 -5.96
CA ASP A 5 20.98 16.48 -5.10
C ASP A 5 19.60 16.92 -4.60
N TYR A 6 18.56 16.51 -5.31
CA TYR A 6 17.21 16.64 -4.78
C TYR A 6 17.15 15.78 -3.51
N TYR A 7 16.94 16.43 -2.36
CA TYR A 7 16.86 15.75 -1.06
C TYR A 7 15.81 14.62 -1.06
N CYS A 8 14.69 14.83 -1.76
CA CYS A 8 13.62 13.86 -1.99
C CYS A 8 13.40 13.63 -3.50
N GLY A 9 13.20 12.38 -3.91
CA GLY A 9 12.95 12.03 -5.31
C GLY A 9 12.93 10.52 -5.58
N THR A 10 12.75 10.14 -6.84
CA THR A 10 12.88 8.74 -7.31
C THR A 10 14.25 8.46 -7.95
N ARG A 11 15.16 9.44 -7.96
CA ARG A 11 16.51 9.30 -8.53
C ARG A 11 17.40 8.46 -7.63
N GLU A 12 18.45 7.88 -8.20
CA GLU A 12 19.33 6.91 -7.53
C GLU A 12 19.97 7.42 -6.24
N TYR A 13 20.37 8.69 -6.19
CA TYR A 13 21.02 9.30 -5.03
C TYR A 13 20.08 10.11 -4.14
N SER A 14 18.75 9.93 -4.30
CA SER A 14 17.77 10.62 -3.44
C SER A 14 17.83 10.02 -2.04
N ARG A 15 17.95 10.88 -1.00
CA ARG A 15 17.99 10.41 0.41
C ARG A 15 16.64 9.90 0.89
N CYS A 16 15.56 10.48 0.37
CA CYS A 16 14.19 10.08 0.67
C CYS A 16 13.45 9.75 -0.63
N TRP A 17 12.71 8.64 -0.63
CA TRP A 17 11.89 8.27 -1.78
C TRP A 17 10.62 9.11 -1.80
N LEU A 18 10.44 9.86 -2.89
CA LEU A 18 9.25 10.66 -3.14
C LEU A 18 9.02 10.75 -4.64
N ASN A 19 7.83 10.37 -5.10
CA ASN A 19 7.45 10.62 -6.48
C ASN A 19 7.03 12.10 -6.64
N PRO A 20 7.69 12.89 -7.50
CA PRO A 20 7.32 14.29 -7.71
C PRO A 20 6.10 14.46 -8.64
N ASP A 21 5.53 13.39 -9.17
CA ASP A 21 4.35 13.49 -10.05
C ASP A 21 3.15 14.08 -9.27
N PHE A 22 2.68 15.25 -9.72
CA PHE A 22 1.54 15.94 -9.15
C PHE A 22 0.22 15.19 -9.39
N GLY A 23 0.14 14.35 -10.44
CA GLY A 23 -1.07 13.60 -10.78
C GLY A 23 -1.54 12.65 -9.68
N GLY A 24 -0.61 12.15 -8.84
CA GLY A 24 -0.93 11.29 -7.69
C GLY A 24 -1.19 12.05 -6.38
N LEU A 25 -0.93 13.36 -6.30
CA LEU A 25 -1.16 14.13 -5.07
C LEU A 25 -2.65 14.31 -4.76
N PHE A 26 -3.48 14.56 -5.78
CA PHE A 26 -4.92 14.74 -5.57
C PHE A 26 -5.60 13.48 -5.02
N PRO A 27 -5.41 12.27 -5.60
CA PRO A 27 -5.96 11.03 -5.03
C PRO A 27 -5.44 10.74 -3.61
N PHE A 28 -4.17 11.05 -3.34
CA PHE A 28 -3.56 10.94 -2.02
C PHE A 28 -4.27 11.84 -0.99
N GLU A 29 -4.39 13.13 -1.26
CA GLU A 29 -5.03 14.10 -0.34
C GLU A 29 -6.53 13.81 -0.15
N LEU A 30 -7.22 13.44 -1.23
CA LEU A 30 -8.64 13.10 -1.20
C LEU A 30 -8.90 11.89 -0.29
N GLY A 31 -8.07 10.84 -0.38
CA GLY A 31 -8.19 9.65 0.47
C GLY A 31 -8.04 9.97 1.95
N GLU A 32 -7.04 10.76 2.31
CA GLU A 32 -6.80 11.19 3.70
C GLU A 32 -7.94 12.06 4.24
N MET A 33 -8.46 12.99 3.43
CA MET A 33 -9.59 13.82 3.80
C MET A 33 -10.86 13.00 4.06
N ILE A 34 -11.14 12.00 3.22
CA ILE A 34 -12.29 11.10 3.40
C ILE A 34 -12.15 10.31 4.70
N LEU A 35 -10.98 9.70 4.96
CA LEU A 35 -10.74 8.94 6.19
C LEU A 35 -10.87 9.83 7.43
N ALA A 36 -10.28 11.02 7.42
CA ALA A 36 -10.35 11.97 8.52
C ALA A 36 -11.79 12.43 8.79
N TYR A 37 -12.55 12.74 7.73
CA TYR A 37 -13.97 13.10 7.85
C TYR A 37 -14.80 11.96 8.45
N THR A 38 -14.62 10.72 7.97
CA THR A 38 -15.33 9.55 8.52
C THR A 38 -15.04 9.35 10.00
N VAL A 39 -13.77 9.41 10.41
CA VAL A 39 -13.38 9.29 11.83
C VAL A 39 -13.99 10.41 12.68
N TYR A 40 -13.95 11.64 12.19
CA TYR A 40 -14.58 12.78 12.86
C TYR A 40 -16.10 12.57 12.99
N PHE A 41 -16.77 12.18 11.91
CA PHE A 41 -18.22 11.98 11.87
C PHE A 41 -18.65 10.89 12.84
N LEU A 42 -18.02 9.71 12.78
CA LEU A 42 -18.28 8.61 13.71
C LEU A 42 -18.07 9.04 15.16
N SER A 43 -16.96 9.74 15.44
CA SER A 43 -16.58 10.10 16.81
C SER A 43 -17.50 11.15 17.44
N LYS A 44 -18.07 12.05 16.62
CA LYS A 44 -18.86 13.19 17.09
C LYS A 44 -20.37 13.04 16.91
N ARG A 45 -20.81 12.27 15.91
CA ARG A 45 -22.23 12.19 15.51
C ARG A 45 -22.84 10.81 15.69
N VAL A 46 -22.03 9.75 15.73
CA VAL A 46 -22.52 8.38 15.85
C VAL A 46 -22.27 7.82 17.25
N VAL A 47 -21.00 7.62 17.63
CA VAL A 47 -20.63 6.94 18.88
C VAL A 47 -21.28 7.55 20.14
N PRO A 48 -21.22 8.87 20.39
CA PRO A 48 -21.77 9.44 21.62
C PRO A 48 -23.31 9.47 21.66
N VAL A 49 -23.98 9.33 20.50
CA VAL A 49 -25.44 9.35 20.43
C VAL A 49 -26.00 7.94 20.62
N VAL A 50 -25.43 6.97 19.90
CA VAL A 50 -25.91 5.59 19.88
C VAL A 50 -25.50 4.80 21.12
N PHE A 51 -24.28 5.03 21.63
CA PHE A 51 -23.72 4.24 22.74
C PHE A 51 -23.57 5.11 23.98
N GLN A 52 -24.39 4.86 25.00
CA GLN A 52 -24.37 5.65 26.24
C GLN A 52 -23.40 5.11 27.31
N GLU A 53 -23.12 3.80 27.28
CA GLU A 53 -22.25 3.15 28.26
C GLU A 53 -20.78 3.61 28.08
N PRO A 54 -20.12 4.17 29.12
CA PRO A 54 -18.79 4.77 29.00
C PRO A 54 -17.70 3.81 28.52
N LEU A 55 -17.66 2.57 29.01
CA LEU A 55 -16.62 1.60 28.63
C LEU A 55 -16.72 1.25 27.14
N VAL A 56 -17.92 1.00 26.63
CA VAL A 56 -18.20 0.75 25.20
C VAL A 56 -17.74 1.91 24.35
N ARG A 57 -18.05 3.16 24.74
CA ARG A 57 -17.57 4.35 24.02
C ARG A 57 -16.04 4.42 24.00
N CYS A 58 -15.39 4.19 25.13
CA CYS A 58 -13.93 4.16 25.22
C CYS A 58 -13.32 3.10 24.29
N LEU A 59 -13.88 1.89 24.27
CA LEU A 59 -13.43 0.80 23.40
C LEU A 59 -13.64 1.12 21.92
N LEU A 60 -14.79 1.71 21.57
CA LEU A 60 -15.08 2.14 20.20
C LEU A 60 -14.14 3.24 19.74
N TYR A 61 -13.91 4.28 20.56
CA TYR A 61 -12.94 5.32 20.22
C TYR A 61 -11.54 4.74 20.06
N PHE A 62 -11.07 3.92 21.00
CA PHE A 62 -9.78 3.25 20.88
C PHE A 62 -9.67 2.47 19.56
N THR A 63 -10.70 1.70 19.22
CA THR A 63 -10.74 0.90 17.99
C THR A 63 -10.71 1.78 16.73
N ILE A 64 -11.56 2.81 16.67
CA ILE A 64 -11.62 3.74 15.53
C ILE A 64 -10.27 4.43 15.34
N PHE A 65 -9.70 5.02 16.40
CA PHE A 65 -8.42 5.73 16.31
C PHE A 65 -7.24 4.80 16.03
N PHE A 66 -7.26 3.57 16.56
CA PHE A 66 -6.25 2.57 16.26
C PHE A 66 -6.28 2.17 14.78
N VAL A 67 -7.44 1.79 14.24
CA VAL A 67 -7.58 1.40 12.83
C VAL A 67 -7.23 2.58 11.92
N TYR A 68 -7.67 3.80 12.25
CA TYR A 68 -7.30 5.02 11.51
C TYR A 68 -5.78 5.22 11.49
N THR A 69 -5.13 5.16 12.65
CA THR A 69 -3.68 5.35 12.75
C THR A 69 -2.94 4.29 11.93
N MET A 70 -3.37 3.03 12.00
CA MET A 70 -2.74 1.95 11.23
C MET A 70 -2.95 2.11 9.72
N ALA A 71 -4.12 2.58 9.27
CA ALA A 71 -4.38 2.88 7.87
C ALA A 71 -3.47 4.02 7.36
N VAL A 72 -3.43 5.15 8.08
CA VAL A 72 -2.62 6.33 7.72
C VAL A 72 -1.13 5.98 7.71
N VAL A 73 -0.61 5.36 8.77
CA VAL A 73 0.81 5.00 8.81
C VAL A 73 1.17 4.02 7.70
N SER A 74 0.31 3.03 7.40
CA SER A 74 0.54 2.10 6.30
C SER A 74 0.52 2.79 4.94
N HIS A 75 -0.41 3.72 4.72
CA HIS A 75 -0.51 4.51 3.50
C HIS A 75 0.73 5.39 3.28
N PHE A 76 1.12 6.17 4.28
CA PHE A 76 2.33 7.00 4.24
C PHE A 76 3.57 6.14 3.98
N ARG A 77 3.70 4.99 4.65
CA ARG A 77 4.81 4.06 4.42
C ARG A 77 4.79 3.52 2.99
N CYS A 78 3.63 3.27 2.40
CA CYS A 78 3.52 2.87 0.99
C CYS A 78 3.93 4.00 0.03
N CYS A 79 3.51 5.24 0.31
CA CYS A 79 3.78 6.41 -0.52
C CYS A 79 5.27 6.79 -0.55
N PHE A 80 5.92 6.78 0.62
CA PHE A 80 7.26 7.35 0.81
C PHE A 80 8.37 6.29 0.95
N SER A 81 8.06 5.01 0.75
CA SER A 81 9.09 3.96 0.69
C SER A 81 9.49 3.69 -0.76
N ASP A 82 10.79 3.46 -0.95
CA ASP A 82 11.31 2.89 -2.20
C ASP A 82 10.63 1.53 -2.47
N PRO A 83 9.94 1.36 -3.62
CA PRO A 83 9.24 0.13 -3.96
C PRO A 83 10.19 -1.01 -4.38
N GLY A 84 11.49 -0.74 -4.50
CA GLY A 84 12.49 -1.69 -4.99
C GLY A 84 13.12 -1.23 -6.29
N ALA A 85 13.50 0.04 -6.38
CA ALA A 85 14.14 0.60 -7.55
C ALA A 85 15.52 -0.03 -7.80
N VAL A 86 15.77 -0.43 -9.05
CA VAL A 86 17.04 -1.03 -9.47
C VAL A 86 18.13 0.06 -9.47
N PRO A 87 19.27 -0.14 -8.78
CA PRO A 87 20.41 0.77 -8.84
C PRO A 87 21.17 0.61 -10.17
N SER A 88 21.88 1.64 -10.61
CA SER A 88 22.71 1.61 -11.83
C SER A 88 23.88 0.64 -11.73
N SER A 89 24.34 0.37 -10.50
CA SER A 89 25.40 -0.60 -10.18
C SER A 89 24.91 -2.06 -10.10
N ALA A 90 23.63 -2.33 -10.41
CA ALA A 90 23.10 -3.68 -10.46
C ALA A 90 23.77 -4.49 -11.58
N THR A 91 24.21 -5.70 -11.25
CA THR A 91 24.78 -6.69 -12.18
C THR A 91 24.05 -8.02 -12.08
N PHE A 92 24.20 -8.85 -13.10
CA PHE A 92 23.60 -10.19 -13.14
C PHE A 92 24.12 -11.09 -12.01
N LEU A 93 23.27 -11.97 -11.49
CA LEU A 93 23.67 -13.01 -10.55
C LEU A 93 24.65 -14.00 -11.20
N PRO A 94 25.56 -14.63 -10.45
CA PRO A 94 26.47 -15.65 -10.99
C PRO A 94 25.73 -16.81 -11.67
N THR A 95 24.53 -17.12 -11.18
CA THR A 95 23.64 -18.17 -11.68
C THR A 95 22.74 -17.75 -12.83
N ALA A 96 22.79 -16.48 -13.26
CA ALA A 96 21.94 -15.98 -14.34
C ALA A 96 22.30 -16.63 -15.68
N THR A 97 21.29 -16.99 -16.45
CA THR A 97 21.41 -17.50 -17.83
C THR A 97 21.93 -16.41 -18.78
N GLU A 98 22.45 -16.81 -19.95
CA GLU A 98 22.91 -15.86 -20.96
C GLU A 98 21.79 -14.91 -21.44
N GLU A 99 20.55 -15.39 -21.54
CA GLU A 99 19.41 -14.54 -21.88
C GLU A 99 19.13 -13.50 -20.79
N GLU A 100 19.19 -13.89 -19.51
CA GLU A 100 18.99 -12.99 -18.37
C GLU A 100 20.11 -11.94 -18.23
N ARG A 101 21.34 -12.28 -18.63
CA ARG A 101 22.49 -11.36 -18.65
C ARG A 101 22.35 -10.27 -19.70
N MET A 102 21.63 -10.54 -20.78
CA MET A 102 21.41 -9.60 -21.88
C MET A 102 20.22 -8.65 -21.65
N LEU A 103 19.49 -8.80 -20.54
CA LEU A 103 18.36 -7.93 -20.21
C LEU A 103 18.82 -6.51 -19.89
N TYR A 104 18.34 -5.55 -20.67
CA TYR A 104 18.73 -4.15 -20.57
C TYR A 104 17.51 -3.22 -20.61
N CYS A 105 17.57 -2.10 -19.88
CA CYS A 105 16.58 -1.03 -19.99
C CYS A 105 17.18 0.16 -20.74
N THR A 106 16.67 0.42 -21.94
CA THR A 106 17.10 1.56 -22.78
C THR A 106 16.79 2.92 -22.16
N LYS A 107 15.75 3.02 -21.33
CA LYS A 107 15.37 4.28 -20.65
C LYS A 107 16.25 4.58 -19.45
N CYS A 108 16.67 3.56 -18.71
CA CYS A 108 17.59 3.71 -17.56
C CYS A 108 19.06 3.64 -17.96
N CYS A 109 19.36 3.20 -19.19
CA CYS A 109 20.71 2.91 -19.67
C CYS A 109 21.51 2.00 -18.74
N ALA A 110 20.86 0.96 -18.20
CA ALA A 110 21.45 0.06 -17.21
C ALA A 110 20.88 -1.36 -17.37
N TYR A 111 21.57 -2.33 -16.73
CA TYR A 111 21.09 -3.69 -16.60
C TYR A 111 19.68 -3.72 -16.01
N LYS A 112 18.81 -4.56 -16.58
CA LYS A 112 17.43 -4.73 -16.10
C LYS A 112 17.27 -6.17 -15.59
N PRO A 113 17.30 -6.39 -14.27
CA PRO A 113 17.14 -7.70 -13.68
C PRO A 113 15.85 -8.40 -14.17
N PRO A 114 15.81 -9.74 -14.16
CA PRO A 114 14.58 -10.48 -14.40
C PRO A 114 13.45 -9.97 -13.51
N ARG A 115 12.23 -9.90 -14.05
CA ARG A 115 11.02 -9.41 -13.35
C ARG A 115 11.08 -7.94 -12.90
N ALA A 116 12.09 -7.18 -13.30
CA ALA A 116 12.10 -5.73 -13.16
C ALA A 116 11.43 -5.06 -14.38
N HIS A 117 10.61 -4.04 -14.12
CA HIS A 117 9.91 -3.29 -15.16
C HIS A 117 10.14 -1.79 -15.00
N HIS A 118 10.30 -1.10 -16.13
CA HIS A 118 10.48 0.34 -16.13
C HIS A 118 9.14 1.06 -15.96
N CYS A 119 8.98 1.81 -14.88
CA CYS A 119 7.85 2.71 -14.70
C CYS A 119 8.20 4.10 -15.23
N SER A 120 7.42 4.62 -16.18
CA SER A 120 7.61 5.97 -16.72
C SER A 120 7.29 7.08 -15.72
N GLN A 121 6.40 6.82 -14.75
CA GLN A 121 6.06 7.81 -13.72
C GLN A 121 7.20 7.93 -12.69
N CYS A 122 7.73 6.81 -12.22
CA CYS A 122 8.87 6.82 -11.30
C CYS A 122 10.21 7.08 -12.03
N ASN A 123 10.28 6.93 -13.35
CA ASN A 123 11.50 6.96 -14.17
C ASN A 123 12.61 6.01 -13.67
N ARG A 124 12.21 4.84 -13.19
CA ARG A 124 13.10 3.79 -12.67
C ARG A 124 12.57 2.42 -13.05
N CYS A 125 13.50 1.46 -13.20
CA CYS A 125 13.15 0.05 -13.14
C CYS A 125 12.83 -0.35 -11.71
N ILE A 126 11.69 -0.99 -11.50
CA ILE A 126 11.22 -1.48 -10.20
C ILE A 126 11.22 -3.01 -10.22
N VAL A 127 11.85 -3.64 -9.24
CA VAL A 127 11.89 -5.09 -9.05
C VAL A 127 10.50 -5.61 -8.66
N ARG A 128 10.06 -6.68 -9.34
CA ARG A 128 8.73 -7.31 -9.14
C ARG A 128 7.64 -6.25 -9.11
N MET A 129 7.70 -5.35 -10.09
CA MET A 129 6.73 -4.28 -10.24
C MET A 129 5.35 -4.88 -10.48
N ASP A 130 4.39 -4.56 -9.61
CA ASP A 130 3.00 -4.93 -9.81
C ASP A 130 2.30 -3.86 -10.67
N HIS A 131 2.24 -2.63 -10.15
CA HIS A 131 1.68 -1.50 -10.89
C HIS A 131 2.19 -0.16 -10.35
N HIS A 132 1.88 0.92 -11.06
CA HIS A 132 1.98 2.28 -10.52
C HIS A 132 0.60 2.70 -10.01
N CYS A 133 0.50 3.07 -8.74
CA CYS A 133 -0.77 3.35 -8.10
C CYS A 133 -0.92 4.86 -7.82
N PRO A 134 -1.88 5.54 -8.48
CA PRO A 134 -2.10 6.97 -8.25
C PRO A 134 -2.52 7.30 -6.82
N TRP A 135 -3.24 6.41 -6.13
CA TRP A 135 -3.75 6.60 -4.77
C TRP A 135 -2.68 6.63 -3.68
N VAL A 136 -1.49 6.13 -3.97
CA VAL A 136 -0.31 6.21 -3.10
C VAL A 136 0.82 7.01 -3.74
N ASN A 137 0.54 7.64 -4.89
CA ASN A 137 1.51 8.34 -5.73
C ASN A 137 2.85 7.60 -5.89
N ASN A 138 2.83 6.26 -6.02
CA ASN A 138 4.04 5.47 -6.00
C ASN A 138 3.85 4.15 -6.75
N CYS A 139 4.96 3.53 -7.17
CA CYS A 139 4.95 2.16 -7.61
C CYS A 139 4.69 1.20 -6.45
N ILE A 140 4.02 0.09 -6.76
CA ILE A 140 3.93 -1.08 -5.88
C ILE A 140 4.92 -2.12 -6.41
N GLY A 141 5.92 -2.45 -5.61
CA GLY A 141 6.93 -3.46 -5.91
C GLY A 141 7.21 -4.32 -4.68
N TYR A 142 8.23 -5.18 -4.74
CA TYR A 142 8.47 -6.15 -3.66
C TYR A 142 8.65 -5.48 -2.29
N ARG A 143 9.30 -4.30 -2.25
CA ARG A 143 9.78 -3.67 -1.02
C ARG A 143 8.69 -2.93 -0.25
N ASN A 144 7.61 -2.50 -0.92
CA ASN A 144 6.49 -1.79 -0.31
C ASN A 144 5.13 -2.51 -0.43
N MET A 145 5.07 -3.68 -1.09
CA MET A 145 3.86 -4.52 -1.20
C MET A 145 3.19 -4.76 0.16
N LYS A 146 3.97 -5.04 1.21
CA LYS A 146 3.45 -5.21 2.57
C LYS A 146 2.68 -3.98 3.07
N PHE A 147 3.20 -2.78 2.86
CA PHE A 147 2.53 -1.55 3.30
C PHE A 147 1.24 -1.31 2.53
N PHE A 148 1.25 -1.60 1.23
CA PHE A 148 0.08 -1.54 0.38
C PHE A 148 -1.03 -2.49 0.88
N VAL A 149 -0.69 -3.75 1.16
CA VAL A 149 -1.65 -4.73 1.71
C VAL A 149 -2.18 -4.30 3.06
N LEU A 150 -1.33 -3.84 3.98
CA LEU A 150 -1.76 -3.36 5.29
C LEU A 150 -2.70 -2.16 5.18
N PHE A 151 -2.38 -1.19 4.32
CA PHE A 151 -3.25 -0.06 4.03
C PHE A 151 -4.64 -0.52 3.58
N LEU A 152 -4.72 -1.41 2.60
CA LEU A 152 -6.00 -1.92 2.10
C LEU A 152 -6.79 -2.68 3.18
N VAL A 153 -6.12 -3.52 3.98
CA VAL A 153 -6.76 -4.25 5.08
C VAL A 153 -7.36 -3.28 6.11
N TYR A 154 -6.61 -2.27 6.55
CA TYR A 154 -7.11 -1.31 7.55
C TYR A 154 -8.22 -0.41 7.00
N VAL A 155 -8.17 -0.03 5.72
CA VAL A 155 -9.27 0.69 5.06
C VAL A 155 -10.52 -0.18 4.99
N VAL A 156 -10.41 -1.45 4.60
CA VAL A 156 -11.56 -2.38 4.56
C VAL A 156 -12.16 -2.57 5.95
N ILE A 157 -11.34 -2.75 6.99
CA ILE A 157 -11.80 -2.83 8.38
C ILE A 157 -12.53 -1.55 8.79
N MET A 158 -11.96 -0.37 8.49
CA MET A 158 -12.60 0.91 8.78
C MET A 158 -13.96 1.06 8.07
N CYS A 159 -14.07 0.60 6.82
CA CYS A 159 -15.32 0.66 6.08
C CYS A 159 -16.39 -0.26 6.69
N PHE A 160 -16.04 -1.49 7.09
CA PHE A 160 -16.97 -2.37 7.79
C PHE A 160 -17.40 -1.81 9.15
N LEU A 161 -16.46 -1.24 9.91
CA LEU A 161 -16.75 -0.58 11.19
C LEU A 161 -17.70 0.61 11.00
N THR A 162 -17.43 1.45 10.00
CA THR A 162 -18.27 2.62 9.66
C THR A 162 -19.67 2.17 9.28
N PHE A 163 -19.79 1.19 8.37
CA PHE A 163 -21.08 0.65 7.94
C PHE A 163 -21.90 0.11 9.12
N ALA A 164 -21.28 -0.68 10.00
CA ALA A 164 -21.98 -1.23 11.17
C ALA A 164 -22.45 -0.13 12.13
N LEU A 165 -21.62 0.86 12.42
CA LEU A 165 -21.96 1.98 13.31
C LEU A 165 -23.04 2.88 12.71
N ASP A 166 -22.99 3.15 11.40
CA ASP A 166 -24.00 3.93 10.68
C ASP A 166 -25.34 3.18 10.64
N CYS A 167 -25.34 1.84 10.48
CA CYS A 167 -26.56 1.04 10.62
C CYS A 167 -27.18 1.18 12.02
N CYS A 168 -26.37 1.13 13.08
CA CYS A 168 -26.86 1.37 14.45
C CYS A 168 -27.42 2.79 14.59
N LYS A 169 -26.77 3.82 14.01
CA LYS A 169 -27.27 5.19 14.03
C LYS A 169 -28.60 5.35 13.29
N MET A 170 -28.74 4.73 12.13
CA MET A 170 -29.99 4.74 11.37
C MET A 170 -31.12 4.06 12.13
N TYR A 171 -30.83 2.94 12.80
CA TYR A 171 -31.80 2.23 13.64
C TYR A 171 -32.24 3.06 14.85
N ASP A 172 -31.29 3.68 15.56
CA ASP A 172 -31.54 4.63 16.66
C ASP A 172 -32.43 5.81 16.20
N THR A 173 -32.10 6.40 15.05
CA THR A 173 -32.87 7.51 14.45
C THR A 173 -34.31 7.07 14.10
N TYR A 174 -34.48 5.85 13.58
CA TYR A 174 -35.79 5.27 13.27
C TYR A 174 -36.64 5.06 14.52
N LEU A 175 -36.07 4.44 15.56
CA LEU A 175 -36.80 4.13 16.80
C LEU A 175 -37.22 5.36 17.58
N HIS A 176 -36.37 6.38 17.61
CA HIS A 176 -36.59 7.52 18.50
C HIS A 176 -37.33 8.70 17.85
N ILE A 177 -37.85 8.57 16.61
CA ILE A 177 -38.53 9.64 15.82
C ILE A 177 -37.92 11.01 16.16
N THR A 178 -36.59 11.10 16.07
CA THR A 178 -35.86 12.22 16.64
C THR A 178 -35.92 13.43 15.71
N ASN A 179 -35.91 14.63 16.29
CA ASN A 179 -35.58 15.91 15.64
C ASN A 179 -34.10 15.94 15.21
N GLU A 180 -33.56 14.84 14.67
CA GLU A 180 -32.22 14.81 14.13
C GLU A 180 -32.12 15.78 12.97
N SER A 181 -31.00 16.51 12.93
CA SER A 181 -30.78 17.45 11.84
C SER A 181 -30.69 16.68 10.53
N THR A 182 -31.37 17.18 9.49
CA THR A 182 -31.25 16.66 8.12
C THR A 182 -29.79 16.49 7.69
N SER A 183 -28.90 17.39 8.14
CA SER A 183 -27.46 17.32 7.87
C SER A 183 -26.78 16.06 8.43
N VAL A 184 -27.21 15.57 9.60
CA VAL A 184 -26.65 14.36 10.24
C VAL A 184 -27.16 13.11 9.53
N ILE A 185 -28.45 13.09 9.14
CA ILE A 185 -29.03 11.99 8.37
C ILE A 185 -28.32 11.86 7.02
N VAL A 186 -28.19 12.97 6.28
CA VAL A 186 -27.47 13.01 5.01
C VAL A 186 -26.00 12.62 5.20
N GLY A 187 -25.35 13.10 6.25
CA GLY A 187 -23.97 12.72 6.59
C GLY A 187 -23.81 11.22 6.80
N THR A 188 -24.74 10.58 7.53
CA THR A 188 -24.76 9.14 7.80
C THR A 188 -24.97 8.35 6.50
N MET A 189 -25.86 8.81 5.62
CA MET A 189 -26.07 8.18 4.30
C MET A 189 -24.82 8.26 3.43
N ILE A 190 -24.11 9.40 3.45
CA ILE A 190 -22.87 9.59 2.68
C ILE A 190 -21.77 8.66 3.20
N THR A 191 -21.52 8.62 4.51
CA THR A 191 -20.47 7.76 5.10
C THR A 191 -20.75 6.29 4.87
N MET A 192 -22.02 5.86 5.00
CA MET A 192 -22.44 4.50 4.70
C MET A 192 -22.24 4.14 3.22
N SER A 193 -22.65 5.02 2.30
CA SER A 193 -22.50 4.79 0.86
C SER A 193 -21.03 4.73 0.43
N MET A 194 -20.20 5.64 0.95
CA MET A 194 -18.76 5.61 0.72
C MET A 194 -18.13 4.34 1.26
N SER A 195 -18.54 3.87 2.45
CA SER A 195 -18.04 2.62 3.02
C SER A 195 -18.31 1.42 2.11
N CYS A 196 -19.51 1.30 1.55
CA CYS A 196 -19.83 0.24 0.60
C CYS A 196 -18.98 0.31 -0.68
N MET A 197 -18.80 1.51 -1.24
CA MET A 197 -17.98 1.73 -2.42
C MET A 197 -16.51 1.33 -2.17
N PHE A 198 -15.93 1.76 -1.05
CA PHE A 198 -14.54 1.47 -0.71
C PHE A 198 -14.32 0.00 -0.32
N VAL A 199 -15.31 -0.70 0.27
CA VAL A 199 -15.23 -2.16 0.45
C VAL A 199 -15.09 -2.86 -0.90
N GLY A 200 -15.87 -2.45 -1.91
CA GLY A 200 -15.77 -3.03 -3.26
C GLY A 200 -14.42 -2.75 -3.92
N PHE A 201 -14.02 -1.47 -3.94
CA PHE A 201 -12.79 -1.02 -4.60
C PHE A 201 -11.51 -1.48 -3.88
N ALA A 202 -11.37 -1.20 -2.58
CA ALA A 202 -10.20 -1.64 -1.82
C ALA A 202 -10.17 -3.16 -1.65
N GLY A 203 -11.33 -3.81 -1.57
CA GLY A 203 -11.44 -5.26 -1.50
C GLY A 203 -10.99 -5.97 -2.78
N SER A 204 -11.29 -5.41 -3.97
CA SER A 204 -10.79 -5.99 -5.23
C SER A 204 -9.27 -5.84 -5.34
N MET A 205 -8.72 -4.66 -5.03
CA MET A 205 -7.27 -4.44 -5.02
C MET A 205 -6.57 -5.35 -3.99
N LEU A 206 -7.18 -5.57 -2.82
CA LEU A 206 -6.64 -6.46 -1.80
C LEU A 206 -6.62 -7.91 -2.28
N LYS A 207 -7.69 -8.35 -2.95
CA LYS A 207 -7.75 -9.68 -3.57
C LYS A 207 -6.63 -9.87 -4.59
N ASP A 208 -6.39 -8.88 -5.44
CA ASP A 208 -5.34 -8.93 -6.46
C ASP A 208 -3.94 -8.96 -5.83
N ALA A 209 -3.68 -8.11 -4.84
CA ALA A 209 -2.42 -8.10 -4.10
C ALA A 209 -2.16 -9.45 -3.41
N LEU A 210 -3.16 -10.02 -2.75
CA LEU A 210 -3.06 -11.34 -2.12
C LEU A 210 -2.86 -12.46 -3.16
N ALA A 211 -3.44 -12.36 -4.35
CA ALA A 211 -3.21 -13.30 -5.43
C ALA A 211 -1.76 -13.22 -5.95
N THR A 212 -1.22 -12.01 -6.11
CA THR A 212 0.20 -11.78 -6.46
C THR A 212 1.12 -12.39 -5.39
N ILE A 213 0.83 -12.20 -4.11
CA ILE A 213 1.64 -12.79 -3.02
C ILE A 213 1.55 -14.32 -3.02
N ARG A 214 0.36 -14.90 -3.23
CA ARG A 214 0.18 -16.37 -3.20
C ARG A 214 0.85 -17.08 -4.37
N SER A 215 0.82 -16.46 -5.56
CA SER A 215 1.38 -17.04 -6.79
C SER A 215 2.80 -16.58 -7.08
N ASP A 216 3.33 -15.66 -6.27
CA ASP A 216 4.51 -14.85 -6.56
C ASP A 216 4.57 -14.38 -8.03
N THR A 217 3.42 -14.03 -8.61
CA THR A 217 3.30 -13.66 -10.03
C THR A 217 2.59 -12.32 -10.10
N THR A 218 3.31 -11.28 -10.52
CA THR A 218 2.80 -9.90 -10.58
C THR A 218 1.77 -9.74 -11.70
N ALA A 219 1.00 -8.65 -11.68
CA ALA A 219 0.10 -8.32 -12.77
C ALA A 219 0.82 -8.25 -14.14
N ILE A 220 2.06 -7.75 -14.17
CA ILE A 220 2.85 -7.66 -15.39
C ILE A 220 3.34 -9.03 -15.86
N ASP A 221 3.76 -9.91 -14.93
CA ASP A 221 4.14 -11.29 -15.25
C ASP A 221 2.97 -12.03 -15.93
N LYS A 222 1.74 -11.90 -15.39
CA LYS A 222 0.53 -12.49 -15.97
C LYS A 222 0.24 -11.98 -17.37
N LEU A 223 0.39 -10.68 -17.62
CA LEU A 223 0.19 -10.08 -18.95
C LEU A 223 1.20 -10.60 -19.99
N LYS A 224 2.38 -11.03 -19.54
CA LYS A 224 3.38 -11.68 -20.39
C LYS A 224 3.17 -13.17 -20.58
N GLY A 225 2.27 -13.78 -19.80
CA GLY A 225 2.07 -15.23 -19.78
C GLY A 225 3.08 -15.98 -18.90
N ASP A 226 3.83 -15.29 -18.06
CA ASP A 226 4.81 -15.88 -17.14
C ASP A 226 4.10 -16.36 -15.85
N SER A 227 4.56 -17.49 -15.28
CA SER A 227 4.10 -18.02 -13.98
C SER A 227 5.28 -18.45 -13.12
N PHE A 228 5.27 -18.07 -11.85
CA PHE A 228 6.34 -18.35 -10.89
C PHE A 228 5.86 -19.11 -9.64
N SER A 229 4.68 -19.74 -9.71
CA SER A 229 4.00 -20.38 -8.56
C SER A 229 4.84 -21.38 -7.76
N ASP A 230 5.85 -21.98 -8.39
CA ASP A 230 6.59 -23.10 -7.82
C ASP A 230 8.00 -22.71 -7.34
N LYS A 231 8.42 -21.45 -7.50
CA LYS A 231 9.81 -21.03 -7.27
C LYS A 231 10.09 -20.46 -5.87
N GLU A 232 9.22 -19.60 -5.35
CA GLU A 232 9.44 -18.94 -4.06
C GLU A 232 8.15 -18.80 -3.26
N ASN A 233 8.23 -18.92 -1.93
CA ASN A 233 7.12 -18.59 -1.06
C ASN A 233 6.94 -17.06 -1.05
N GLY A 234 5.94 -16.55 -1.78
CA GLY A 234 5.71 -15.11 -1.89
C GLY A 234 5.47 -14.41 -0.54
N LEU A 235 5.01 -15.11 0.50
CA LEU A 235 4.97 -14.52 1.85
C LEU A 235 6.37 -14.13 2.34
N ASN A 236 7.40 -14.94 2.07
CA ASN A 236 8.78 -14.57 2.39
C ASN A 236 9.26 -13.40 1.51
N VAL A 237 8.92 -13.40 0.22
CA VAL A 237 9.32 -12.36 -0.74
C VAL A 237 8.79 -10.98 -0.34
N TYR A 238 7.52 -10.89 0.08
CA TYR A 238 6.85 -9.60 0.31
C TYR A 238 6.73 -9.22 1.80
N PHE A 239 6.60 -10.20 2.71
CA PHE A 239 6.48 -9.97 4.15
C PHE A 239 7.76 -10.28 4.94
N GLY A 240 8.73 -10.97 4.33
CA GLY A 240 10.00 -11.32 4.96
C GLY A 240 9.84 -12.33 6.10
N GLU A 241 10.77 -12.28 7.05
CA GLU A 241 10.77 -13.09 8.28
C GLU A 241 10.83 -14.60 8.01
N GLY A 242 11.51 -15.02 6.94
CA GLY A 242 11.60 -16.41 6.51
C GLY A 242 10.24 -17.02 6.14
N GLY A 243 9.24 -16.19 5.81
CA GLY A 243 7.86 -16.62 5.56
C GLY A 243 7.09 -17.04 6.81
N LYS A 244 7.63 -16.79 8.02
CA LYS A 244 6.97 -17.14 9.29
C LYS A 244 6.07 -16.00 9.76
N LEU A 245 4.86 -16.36 10.21
CA LEU A 245 3.93 -15.40 10.79
C LEU A 245 4.51 -14.80 12.07
N THR A 246 4.66 -13.47 12.11
CA THR A 246 5.13 -12.72 13.29
C THR A 246 4.26 -11.49 13.52
N TRP A 247 4.31 -10.90 14.72
CA TRP A 247 3.59 -9.65 15.02
C TRP A 247 3.95 -8.51 14.05
N ARG A 248 5.17 -8.54 13.49
CA ARG A 248 5.64 -7.56 12.50
C ARG A 248 4.81 -7.57 11.22
N TRP A 249 4.13 -8.67 10.89
CA TRP A 249 3.27 -8.75 9.71
C TRP A 249 2.08 -7.81 9.77
N PHE A 250 1.59 -7.53 10.98
CA PHE A 250 0.43 -6.68 11.23
C PHE A 250 0.81 -5.22 11.51
N VAL A 251 2.08 -4.83 11.36
CA VAL A 251 2.50 -3.44 11.55
C VAL A 251 3.34 -2.95 10.36
N PRO A 252 3.24 -1.66 9.99
CA PRO A 252 3.88 -1.10 8.79
C PRO A 252 5.39 -0.83 8.97
N VAL A 253 6.11 -1.83 9.48
CA VAL A 253 7.58 -1.84 9.59
C VAL A 253 8.22 -2.57 8.41
N MET A 254 9.43 -2.18 8.01
CA MET A 254 10.16 -2.86 6.93
C MET A 254 10.24 -4.37 7.19
N PRO A 255 9.90 -5.20 6.18
CA PRO A 255 10.25 -6.62 6.20
C PRO A 255 11.75 -6.82 6.40
N ARG A 256 12.12 -7.92 7.05
CA ARG A 256 13.50 -8.41 7.07
C ARG A 256 13.61 -9.54 6.05
N PHE A 257 14.45 -9.35 5.07
CA PHE A 257 14.70 -10.31 4.00
C PHE A 257 16.00 -11.06 4.31
N ASP A 258 15.98 -12.39 4.15
CA ASP A 258 17.15 -13.23 4.41
C ASP A 258 18.14 -13.16 3.24
N ASP A 259 17.63 -13.13 1.99
CA ASP A 259 18.42 -13.04 0.77
C ASP A 259 17.81 -12.01 -0.20
N VAL A 260 18.33 -10.78 -0.13
CA VAL A 260 17.84 -9.67 -0.96
C VAL A 260 18.24 -9.85 -2.43
N GLU A 261 19.41 -10.44 -2.69
CA GLU A 261 19.91 -10.60 -4.06
C GLU A 261 19.08 -11.64 -4.83
N ALA A 262 18.71 -12.75 -4.18
CA ALA A 262 17.79 -13.73 -4.74
C ALA A 262 16.41 -13.13 -5.04
N ILE A 263 15.83 -12.38 -4.10
CA ILE A 263 14.53 -11.71 -4.29
C ILE A 263 14.60 -10.73 -5.47
N CYS A 264 15.70 -9.98 -5.56
CA CYS A 264 15.88 -8.93 -6.54
C CYS A 264 16.31 -9.42 -7.92
N GLY A 265 16.93 -10.60 -8.02
CA GLY A 265 17.47 -11.13 -9.26
C GLY A 265 18.74 -10.42 -9.74
N TYR A 266 19.45 -9.72 -8.85
CA TYR A 266 20.71 -9.04 -9.16
C TYR A 266 21.60 -8.93 -7.92
N CYS A 267 22.90 -8.76 -8.15
CA CYS A 267 23.88 -8.36 -7.13
C CYS A 267 24.34 -6.91 -7.39
N VAL A 268 24.86 -6.26 -6.37
CA VAL A 268 25.39 -4.89 -6.48
C VAL A 268 26.90 -4.96 -6.50
N GLN A 269 27.53 -4.44 -7.56
CA GLN A 269 28.97 -4.22 -7.51
C GLN A 269 29.26 -3.06 -6.56
N TYR A 270 29.74 -3.38 -5.36
CA TYR A 270 30.40 -2.38 -4.52
C TYR A 270 31.72 -2.04 -5.21
N CYS A 271 31.83 -0.83 -5.75
CA CYS A 271 33.13 -0.29 -6.09
C CYS A 271 33.98 -0.32 -4.82
N ASN A 272 34.96 -1.21 -4.76
CA ASN A 272 36.06 -1.09 -3.82
C ASN A 272 36.81 0.19 -4.21
N VAL A 273 36.43 1.32 -3.63
CA VAL A 273 37.19 2.57 -3.68
C VAL A 273 38.29 2.50 -2.64
#